data_AF-A0A8J2XV21-F1
#
_entry.id   AF-A0A8J2XV21-F1
#
_cell.length_a   1.000
_cell.length_b   1.000
_cell.length_c   1.000
_cell.angle_alpha   90.00
_cell.angle_beta   90.00
_cell.angle_gamma   90.00
#
_symmetry.space_group_name_H-M   'P 1'
#
loop_
_entity.id
_entity.type
_entity.pdbx_description
1 polymer ?
#
loop_
_entity_poly.entity_id
_entity_poly.type
_entity_poly.pdbx_seq_one_letter_code
_entity_poly.pdbx_strand_id
1 'polypeptide(L)'
;MLYVVSYQIADSIDVRAFRSSYKEGIHHYDADELFYKTGEEAFVYVFKYGVVCFLNYNEAEREAFLQRIAPFCKNSFELKLSEEFEVETNARENKFGYNKIEIVQPDIEVFRLIMLNVSQSVSLDYFAELTNVLLEETNSHTNSLERKGRLDITGKSLKQYIGKTLNLKNRISENLYIFDSPPETWEDENLNRIDVGLKRTFDLQERYRDVREGLEIIKENLELFKDLLQYRNSTFLEWIIIVLVFLEVLNLLIDKIFKV
;
A
#
# COMPACT_ATOMS: atom_id res chain seq x y z
N MET A 1 31.57 4.02 -6.49
CA MET A 1 30.44 4.33 -5.61
C MET A 1 29.23 4.53 -6.50
N LEU A 2 28.19 3.75 -6.25
CA LEU A 2 26.96 3.73 -7.03
C LEU A 2 25.81 4.22 -6.15
N TYR A 3 24.75 4.73 -6.77
CA TYR A 3 23.57 5.21 -6.07
C TYR A 3 22.35 4.44 -6.54
N VAL A 4 21.58 3.94 -5.58
CA VAL A 4 20.25 3.40 -5.79
C VAL A 4 19.25 4.49 -5.47
N VAL A 5 18.34 4.79 -6.39
CA VAL A 5 17.25 5.73 -6.13
C VAL A 5 15.94 5.09 -6.52
N SER A 6 15.02 5.01 -5.57
CA SER A 6 13.69 4.41 -5.77
C SER A 6 12.60 5.45 -5.60
N TYR A 7 11.56 5.34 -6.42
CA TYR A 7 10.41 6.24 -6.42
C TYR A 7 9.10 5.46 -6.39
N GLN A 8 8.18 5.87 -5.52
CA GLN A 8 6.77 5.48 -5.64
C GLN A 8 6.07 6.51 -6.52
N ILE A 9 5.58 6.07 -7.69
CA ILE A 9 5.06 6.97 -8.73
C ILE A 9 3.57 6.79 -9.02
N ALA A 10 2.97 5.70 -8.54
CA ALA A 10 1.59 5.33 -8.84
C ALA A 10 1.02 4.35 -7.81
N ASP A 11 -0.29 4.11 -7.85
CA ASP A 11 -0.91 3.02 -7.08
C ASP A 11 -0.50 1.64 -7.59
N SER A 12 -0.30 1.53 -8.91
CA SER A 12 0.15 0.34 -9.60
C SER A 12 0.68 0.66 -11.00
N ILE A 13 1.50 -0.25 -11.54
CA ILE A 13 2.04 -0.22 -12.89
C ILE A 13 1.58 -1.49 -13.63
N ASP A 14 1.08 -1.35 -14.85
CA ASP A 14 0.83 -2.50 -15.73
C ASP A 14 2.15 -3.03 -16.32
N VAL A 15 2.86 -3.82 -15.52
CA VAL A 15 4.15 -4.42 -15.90
C VAL A 15 4.05 -5.28 -17.16
N ARG A 16 2.92 -5.94 -17.42
CA ARG A 16 2.74 -6.77 -18.63
C ARG A 16 2.63 -5.92 -19.89
N ALA A 17 1.87 -4.82 -19.82
CA ALA A 17 1.77 -3.87 -20.92
C ALA A 17 3.10 -3.14 -21.14
N PHE A 18 3.76 -2.69 -20.07
CA PHE A 18 5.05 -2.01 -20.15
C PHE A 18 6.12 -2.91 -20.76
N ARG A 19 6.26 -4.16 -20.27
CA ARG A 19 7.17 -5.18 -20.85
C ARG A 19 6.93 -5.42 -22.33
N SER A 20 5.67 -5.41 -22.76
CA SER A 20 5.32 -5.60 -24.18
C SER A 20 5.82 -4.44 -25.06
N SER A 21 5.86 -3.22 -24.50
CA SER A 21 6.37 -2.01 -25.16
C SER A 21 7.88 -1.83 -25.02
N TYR A 22 8.49 -2.31 -23.94
CA TYR A 22 9.90 -2.11 -23.62
C TYR A 22 10.56 -3.45 -23.25
N LYS A 23 11.11 -4.12 -24.28
CA LYS A 23 11.68 -5.48 -24.20
C LYS A 23 13.20 -5.52 -24.03
N GLU A 24 13.88 -4.45 -24.43
CA GLU A 24 15.33 -4.40 -24.45
C GLU A 24 15.89 -4.37 -23.02
N GLY A 25 16.94 -5.15 -22.77
CA GLY A 25 17.65 -5.16 -21.49
C GLY A 25 16.97 -5.93 -20.37
N ILE A 26 15.85 -6.64 -20.59
CA ILE A 26 15.23 -7.46 -19.54
C ILE A 26 16.19 -8.58 -19.10
N HIS A 27 16.52 -8.61 -17.81
CA HIS A 27 17.33 -9.63 -17.19
C HIS A 27 16.47 -10.63 -16.38
N HIS A 28 15.56 -10.12 -15.55
CA HIS A 28 14.62 -10.92 -14.77
C HIS A 28 13.20 -10.35 -14.90
N TYR A 29 12.18 -11.20 -14.88
CA TYR A 29 10.79 -10.75 -14.83
C TYR A 29 9.85 -11.85 -14.34
N ASP A 30 8.74 -11.44 -13.76
CA ASP A 30 7.60 -12.30 -13.49
C ASP A 30 6.25 -11.57 -13.74
N ALA A 31 5.19 -11.95 -13.01
CA ALA A 31 3.87 -11.33 -13.13
C ALA A 31 3.79 -9.92 -12.50
N ASP A 32 4.71 -9.60 -11.62
CA ASP A 32 4.66 -8.45 -10.74
C ASP A 32 5.92 -7.58 -10.80
N GLU A 33 7.01 -8.07 -11.37
CA GLU A 33 8.25 -7.29 -11.45
C GLU A 33 9.01 -7.43 -12.78
N LEU A 34 9.80 -6.40 -13.10
CA LEU A 34 10.66 -6.33 -14.28
C LEU A 34 12.01 -5.75 -13.88
N PHE A 35 13.08 -6.50 -14.08
CA PHE A 35 14.44 -6.08 -13.81
C PHE A 35 15.23 -5.97 -15.10
N TYR A 36 15.73 -4.78 -15.38
CA TYR A 36 16.45 -4.42 -16.60
C TYR A 36 17.92 -4.16 -16.31
N LYS A 37 18.79 -4.78 -17.11
CA LYS A 37 20.21 -4.44 -17.22
C LYS A 37 20.41 -3.54 -18.44
N THR A 38 20.76 -2.27 -18.20
CA THR A 38 20.91 -1.25 -19.25
C THR A 38 22.37 -0.84 -19.48
N GLY A 39 23.28 -1.26 -18.61
CA GLY A 39 24.72 -1.05 -18.72
C GLY A 39 25.50 -2.07 -17.90
N GLU A 40 26.78 -1.81 -17.67
CA GLU A 40 27.65 -2.70 -16.88
C GLU A 40 27.21 -2.74 -15.39
N GLU A 41 27.02 -1.56 -14.79
CA GLU A 41 26.52 -1.37 -13.42
C GLU A 41 25.31 -0.43 -13.40
N ALA A 42 24.47 -0.47 -14.44
CA ALA A 42 23.28 0.36 -14.56
C ALA A 42 22.04 -0.52 -14.74
N PHE A 43 21.08 -0.37 -13.82
CA PHE A 43 19.89 -1.22 -13.76
C PHE A 43 18.62 -0.40 -13.48
N VAL A 44 17.50 -0.93 -13.95
CA VAL A 44 16.16 -0.42 -13.61
C VAL A 44 15.30 -1.56 -13.13
N TYR A 45 14.61 -1.35 -12.02
CA TYR A 45 13.70 -2.32 -11.43
C TYR A 45 12.32 -1.69 -11.33
N VAL A 46 11.34 -2.30 -12.00
CA VAL A 46 9.96 -1.85 -12.04
C VAL A 46 9.11 -2.87 -11.30
N PHE A 47 8.27 -2.37 -10.40
CA PHE A 47 7.34 -3.18 -9.63
C PHE A 47 5.90 -2.81 -9.91
N LYS A 48 5.04 -3.81 -10.03
CA LYS A 48 3.60 -3.69 -10.28
C LYS A 48 2.88 -2.84 -9.22
N TYR A 49 3.41 -2.77 -8.01
CA TYR A 49 2.86 -1.92 -6.94
C TYR A 49 3.26 -0.44 -7.04
N GLY A 50 3.77 0.00 -8.19
CA GLY A 50 3.92 1.42 -8.48
C GLY A 50 5.30 2.00 -8.18
N VAL A 51 6.31 1.14 -8.01
CA VAL A 51 7.69 1.56 -7.74
C VAL A 51 8.57 1.41 -8.96
N VAL A 52 9.46 2.38 -9.16
CA VAL A 52 10.57 2.30 -10.10
C VAL A 52 11.86 2.66 -9.38
N CYS A 53 12.82 1.76 -9.44
CA CYS A 53 14.12 1.87 -8.80
C CYS A 53 15.23 1.85 -9.83
N PHE A 54 16.22 2.71 -9.63
CA PHE A 54 17.33 2.93 -10.55
C PHE A 54 18.65 2.72 -9.81
N LEU A 55 19.58 1.97 -10.39
CA LEU A 55 20.97 1.94 -9.96
C LEU A 55 21.82 2.65 -11.00
N ASN A 56 22.61 3.64 -10.55
CA ASN A 56 23.61 4.33 -11.36
C ASN A 56 23.03 5.07 -12.58
N TYR A 57 21.87 5.72 -12.37
CA TYR A 57 21.25 6.61 -13.35
C TYR A 57 21.39 8.07 -12.90
N ASN A 58 21.67 8.95 -13.86
CA ASN A 58 21.58 10.39 -13.61
C ASN A 58 20.13 10.88 -13.66
N GLU A 59 19.88 12.09 -13.16
CA GLU A 59 18.53 12.67 -13.05
C GLU A 59 17.79 12.73 -14.40
N ALA A 60 18.46 13.09 -15.49
CA ALA A 60 17.85 13.18 -16.81
C ALA A 60 17.44 11.80 -17.36
N GLU A 61 18.25 10.76 -17.11
CA GLU A 61 17.93 9.38 -17.49
C GLU A 61 16.74 8.85 -16.70
N ARG A 62 16.68 9.14 -15.39
CA ARG A 62 15.54 8.77 -14.54
C ARG A 62 14.26 9.43 -15.02
N GLU A 63 14.29 10.74 -15.24
CA GLU A 63 13.13 11.49 -15.73
C GLU A 63 12.63 10.97 -17.08
N ALA A 64 13.55 10.69 -18.02
CA ALA A 64 13.19 10.12 -19.32
C ALA A 64 12.53 8.72 -19.20
N PHE A 65 12.99 7.89 -18.27
CA PHE A 65 12.37 6.59 -18.00
C PHE A 65 11.00 6.74 -17.34
N LEU A 66 10.86 7.65 -16.37
CA LEU A 66 9.61 7.94 -15.69
C LEU A 66 8.53 8.45 -16.66
N GLN A 67 8.89 9.32 -17.61
CA GLN A 67 7.98 9.76 -18.68
C GLN A 67 7.55 8.62 -19.60
N ARG A 68 8.45 7.67 -19.87
CA ARG A 68 8.15 6.49 -20.70
C ARG A 68 7.19 5.52 -20.02
N ILE A 69 7.31 5.33 -18.70
CA ILE A 69 6.47 4.39 -17.95
C ILE A 69 5.11 4.99 -17.53
N ALA A 70 5.00 6.33 -17.48
CA ALA A 70 3.79 7.04 -17.08
C ALA A 70 2.47 6.55 -17.74
N PRO A 71 2.41 6.20 -19.06
CA PRO A 71 1.19 5.68 -19.68
C PRO A 71 0.69 4.34 -19.12
N PHE A 72 1.54 3.61 -18.39
CA PHE A 72 1.24 2.31 -17.80
C PHE A 72 0.92 2.41 -16.30
N CYS A 73 1.03 3.60 -15.72
CA CYS A 73 0.73 3.88 -14.32
C CYS A 73 -0.79 4.07 -14.11
N LYS A 74 -1.31 3.56 -13.00
CA LYS A 74 -2.68 3.83 -12.54
C LYS A 74 -2.65 4.69 -11.29
N ASN A 75 -3.47 5.74 -11.26
CA ASN A 75 -3.50 6.74 -10.19
C ASN A 75 -2.08 7.26 -9.89
N SER A 76 -1.41 7.81 -10.90
CA SER A 76 -0.11 8.44 -10.71
C SER A 76 -0.22 9.70 -9.86
N PHE A 77 0.84 10.01 -9.12
CA PHE A 77 0.95 11.19 -8.28
C PHE A 77 2.33 11.82 -8.44
N GLU A 78 2.48 13.08 -8.03
CA GLU A 78 3.77 13.76 -8.03
C GLU A 78 4.79 12.99 -7.17
N LEU A 79 6.05 12.98 -7.60
CA LEU A 79 7.19 12.32 -6.95
C LEU A 79 7.42 12.91 -5.55
N LYS A 80 6.68 12.42 -4.56
CA LYS A 80 6.80 12.85 -3.16
C LYS A 80 7.57 11.86 -2.30
N LEU A 81 7.61 10.59 -2.72
CA LEU A 81 8.21 9.51 -1.97
C LEU A 81 9.36 8.91 -2.77
N SER A 82 10.56 9.09 -2.25
CA SER A 82 11.78 8.54 -2.81
C SER A 82 12.76 8.17 -1.72
N GLU A 83 13.56 7.15 -1.97
CA GLU A 83 14.68 6.74 -1.13
C GLU A 83 15.94 6.72 -2.00
N GLU A 84 17.02 7.27 -1.49
CA GLU A 84 18.34 7.22 -2.11
C GLU A 84 19.28 6.46 -1.18
N PHE A 85 20.01 5.47 -1.70
CA PHE A 85 20.88 4.60 -0.92
C PHE A 85 22.23 4.39 -1.62
N GLU A 86 23.33 4.55 -0.89
CA GLU A 86 24.68 4.45 -1.46
C GLU A 86 25.19 3.00 -1.48
N VAL A 87 25.82 2.59 -2.57
CA VAL A 87 26.43 1.27 -2.72
C VAL A 87 27.93 1.42 -3.03
N GLU A 88 28.75 0.99 -2.08
CA GLU A 88 30.20 0.91 -2.22
C GLU A 88 30.61 -0.51 -2.58
N THR A 89 31.19 -0.68 -3.76
CA THR A 89 31.59 -1.99 -4.30
C THR A 89 33.06 -2.28 -4.03
N ASN A 90 33.44 -3.57 -4.01
CA ASN A 90 34.81 -4.04 -3.78
C ASN A 90 35.36 -3.72 -2.38
N ALA A 91 34.48 -3.72 -1.38
CA ALA A 91 34.86 -3.55 0.02
C ALA A 91 35.57 -4.79 0.58
N ARG A 92 36.21 -4.65 1.75
CA ARG A 92 36.88 -5.78 2.43
C ARG A 92 35.91 -6.75 3.10
N GLU A 93 34.80 -6.23 3.60
CA GLU A 93 33.74 -6.99 4.27
C GLU A 93 32.39 -6.30 4.03
N ASN A 94 31.30 -7.05 4.08
CA ASN A 94 29.96 -6.47 3.94
C ASN A 94 29.65 -5.63 5.19
N LYS A 95 29.31 -4.35 5.02
CA LYS A 95 28.88 -3.45 6.10
C LYS A 95 27.63 -2.69 5.75
N PHE A 96 26.79 -2.51 6.76
CA PHE A 96 25.57 -1.72 6.68
C PHE A 96 25.79 -0.40 7.43
N GLY A 97 25.73 0.72 6.71
CA GLY A 97 25.66 2.06 7.28
C GLY A 97 24.21 2.54 7.36
N TYR A 98 24.04 3.79 7.78
CA TYR A 98 22.70 4.39 7.89
C TYR A 98 22.01 4.53 6.53
N ASN A 99 22.73 5.02 5.52
CA ASN A 99 22.20 5.19 4.15
C ASN A 99 23.15 4.62 3.09
N LYS A 100 23.89 3.58 3.47
CA LYS A 100 24.86 2.96 2.58
C LYS A 100 25.07 1.49 2.89
N ILE A 101 25.51 0.74 1.87
CA ILE A 101 26.07 -0.60 2.03
C ILE A 101 27.45 -0.67 1.38
N GLU A 102 28.39 -1.30 2.08
CA GLU A 102 29.68 -1.72 1.53
C GLU A 102 29.58 -3.20 1.20
N ILE A 103 29.85 -3.60 -0.06
CA ILE A 103 29.75 -4.99 -0.52
C ILE A 103 31.07 -5.52 -1.07
N VAL A 104 31.39 -6.77 -0.73
CA VAL A 104 32.62 -7.45 -1.19
C VAL A 104 32.51 -7.87 -2.64
N GLN A 105 31.39 -8.47 -3.02
CA GLN A 105 31.16 -9.03 -4.36
C GLN A 105 29.94 -8.35 -5.00
N PRO A 106 30.17 -7.43 -5.95
CA PRO A 106 29.10 -6.75 -6.69
C PRO A 106 28.62 -7.64 -7.86
N ASP A 107 27.76 -8.60 -7.58
CA ASP A 107 27.06 -9.35 -8.61
C ASP A 107 25.64 -8.80 -8.86
N ILE A 108 25.02 -9.28 -9.94
CA ILE A 108 23.71 -8.80 -10.38
C ILE A 108 22.58 -9.15 -9.41
N GLU A 109 22.66 -10.28 -8.70
CA GLU A 109 21.65 -10.68 -7.71
C GLU A 109 21.80 -9.85 -6.44
N VAL A 110 23.03 -9.51 -6.02
CA VAL A 110 23.29 -8.56 -4.94
C VAL A 110 22.69 -7.19 -5.28
N PHE A 111 22.90 -6.68 -6.49
CA PHE A 111 22.29 -5.40 -6.90
C PHE A 111 20.77 -5.46 -6.94
N ARG A 112 20.21 -6.54 -7.50
CA ARG A 112 18.75 -6.76 -7.53
C ARG A 112 18.18 -6.78 -6.11
N LEU A 113 18.84 -7.46 -5.17
CA LEU A 113 18.43 -7.55 -3.77
C LEU A 113 18.52 -6.20 -3.03
N ILE A 114 19.57 -5.41 -3.28
CA ILE A 114 19.68 -4.05 -2.73
C ILE A 114 18.53 -3.18 -3.28
N MET A 115 18.33 -3.16 -4.59
CA MET A 115 17.28 -2.37 -5.23
C MET A 115 15.88 -2.79 -4.77
N LEU A 116 15.66 -4.08 -4.53
CA LEU A 116 14.42 -4.63 -3.97
C LEU A 116 14.17 -4.06 -2.56
N ASN A 117 15.15 -4.15 -1.66
CA ASN A 117 15.01 -3.67 -0.28
C ASN A 117 14.81 -2.13 -0.22
N VAL A 118 15.51 -1.36 -1.05
CA VAL A 118 15.31 0.09 -1.17
C VAL A 118 13.89 0.42 -1.67
N SER A 119 13.38 -0.36 -2.63
CA SER A 119 12.02 -0.21 -3.16
C SER A 119 10.94 -0.54 -2.13
N GLN A 120 11.18 -1.52 -1.27
CA GLN A 120 10.31 -1.85 -0.16
C GLN A 120 10.26 -0.73 0.87
N SER A 121 11.38 -0.04 1.15
CA SER A 121 11.41 1.13 2.05
C SER A 121 10.43 2.21 1.57
N VAL A 122 10.52 2.62 0.31
CA VAL A 122 9.63 3.66 -0.27
C VAL A 122 8.17 3.20 -0.31
N SER A 123 7.94 1.92 -0.62
CA SER A 123 6.58 1.36 -0.64
C SER A 123 5.92 1.41 0.73
N LEU A 124 6.69 1.13 1.79
CA LEU A 124 6.19 1.19 3.17
C LEU A 124 5.85 2.62 3.58
N ASP A 125 6.62 3.63 3.18
CA ASP A 125 6.25 5.04 3.44
C ASP A 125 4.91 5.38 2.80
N TYR A 126 4.73 4.96 1.55
CA TYR A 126 3.49 5.18 0.83
C TYR A 126 2.29 4.50 1.53
N PHE A 127 2.42 3.23 1.93
CA PHE A 127 1.35 2.54 2.64
C PHE A 127 1.11 3.09 4.05
N ALA A 128 2.15 3.57 4.74
CA ALA A 128 2.03 4.24 6.02
C ALA A 128 1.27 5.56 5.89
N GLU A 129 1.56 6.39 4.89
CA GLU A 129 0.85 7.64 4.64
C GLU A 129 -0.65 7.38 4.38
N LEU A 130 -0.98 6.40 3.52
CA LEU A 130 -2.36 6.02 3.25
C LEU A 130 -3.08 5.49 4.50
N THR A 131 -2.40 4.69 5.30
CA THR A 131 -2.96 4.13 6.55
C THR A 131 -3.21 5.23 7.57
N ASN A 132 -2.29 6.19 7.71
CA ASN A 132 -2.44 7.34 8.61
C ASN A 132 -3.64 8.21 8.23
N VAL A 133 -3.84 8.48 6.93
CA VAL A 133 -5.03 9.22 6.46
C VAL A 133 -6.33 8.51 6.86
N LEU A 134 -6.39 7.18 6.75
CA LEU A 134 -7.56 6.41 7.18
C LEU A 134 -7.69 6.36 8.71
N LEU A 135 -6.59 6.27 9.46
CA LEU A 135 -6.63 6.32 10.91
C LEU A 135 -7.18 7.65 11.41
N GLU A 136 -6.74 8.77 10.83
CA GLU A 136 -7.24 10.11 11.16
C GLU A 136 -8.74 10.25 10.86
N GLU A 137 -9.19 9.79 9.69
CA GLU A 137 -10.60 9.79 9.30
C GLU A 137 -11.45 8.93 10.27
N THR A 138 -10.93 7.75 10.64
CA THR A 138 -11.57 6.86 11.63
C THR A 138 -11.68 7.52 13.01
N ASN A 139 -10.58 8.10 13.50
CA ASN A 139 -10.55 8.78 14.79
C ASN A 139 -11.52 9.96 14.84
N SER A 140 -11.68 10.70 13.74
CA SER A 140 -12.69 11.76 13.63
C SER A 140 -14.11 11.23 13.86
N HIS A 141 -14.45 10.08 13.28
CA HIS A 141 -15.76 9.44 13.49
C HIS A 141 -15.94 8.91 14.91
N THR A 142 -14.91 8.30 15.50
CA THR A 142 -14.93 7.84 16.89
C THR A 142 -15.11 9.01 17.87
N ASN A 143 -14.42 10.12 17.65
CA ASN A 143 -14.59 11.35 18.45
C ASN A 143 -16.01 11.93 18.33
N SER A 144 -16.64 11.84 17.15
CA SER A 144 -18.05 12.22 17.03
C SER A 144 -18.97 11.31 17.84
N LEU A 145 -18.70 10.01 17.85
CA LEU A 145 -19.47 9.05 18.63
C LEU A 145 -19.36 9.34 20.12
N GLU A 146 -18.16 9.59 20.63
CA GLU A 146 -17.92 9.99 22.02
C GLU A 146 -18.70 11.27 22.39
N ARG A 147 -18.56 12.34 21.58
CA ARG A 147 -19.11 13.65 21.92
C ARG A 147 -20.62 13.78 21.69
N LYS A 148 -21.16 13.12 20.67
CA LYS A 148 -22.56 13.29 20.23
C LYS A 148 -23.42 12.05 20.49
N GLY A 149 -22.85 10.92 20.90
CA GLY A 149 -23.55 9.64 21.00
C GLY A 149 -23.97 9.06 19.65
N ARG A 150 -23.48 9.61 18.53
CA ARG A 150 -23.80 9.17 17.16
C ARG A 150 -22.66 9.45 16.20
N LEU A 151 -22.58 8.63 15.15
CA LEU A 151 -21.67 8.85 14.04
C LEU A 151 -22.14 10.03 13.18
N ASP A 152 -21.21 10.92 12.84
CA ASP A 152 -21.42 12.05 11.92
C ASP A 152 -21.01 11.67 10.50
N ILE A 153 -21.54 10.54 10.00
CA ILE A 153 -21.32 10.04 8.66
C ILE A 153 -22.62 9.46 8.09
N THR A 154 -22.87 9.72 6.80
CA THR A 154 -24.02 9.13 6.11
C THR A 154 -23.79 7.66 5.81
N GLY A 155 -24.86 6.89 5.64
CA GLY A 155 -24.71 5.47 5.28
C GLY A 155 -24.08 5.22 3.92
N LYS A 156 -24.22 6.16 2.98
CA LYS A 156 -23.54 6.08 1.68
C LYS A 156 -22.04 6.32 1.85
N SER A 157 -21.66 7.40 2.54
CA SER A 157 -20.26 7.74 2.80
C SER A 157 -19.54 6.64 3.58
N LEU A 158 -20.19 6.05 4.60
CA LEU A 158 -19.62 4.94 5.36
C LEU A 158 -19.34 3.72 4.48
N LYS A 159 -20.25 3.36 3.57
CA LYS A 159 -20.02 2.25 2.62
C LYS A 159 -18.86 2.54 1.67
N GLN A 160 -18.75 3.77 1.16
CA GLN A 160 -17.61 4.19 0.32
C GLN A 160 -16.30 4.11 1.10
N TYR A 161 -16.32 4.54 2.37
CA TYR A 161 -15.18 4.51 3.26
C TYR A 161 -14.73 3.07 3.56
N ILE A 162 -15.67 2.17 3.89
CA ILE A 162 -15.40 0.72 4.02
C ILE A 162 -14.78 0.17 2.73
N GLY A 163 -15.33 0.52 1.56
CA GLY A 163 -14.78 0.09 0.27
C GLY A 163 -13.36 0.58 0.03
N LYS A 164 -13.05 1.85 0.36
CA LYS A 164 -11.71 2.43 0.27
C LYS A 164 -10.72 1.67 1.17
N THR A 165 -11.08 1.43 2.44
CA THR A 165 -10.24 0.67 3.38
C THR A 165 -10.01 -0.76 2.90
N LEU A 166 -11.05 -1.45 2.43
CA LEU A 166 -10.92 -2.81 1.89
C LEU A 166 -10.00 -2.84 0.65
N ASN A 167 -10.14 -1.87 -0.25
CA ASN A 167 -9.26 -1.77 -1.41
C ASN A 167 -7.79 -1.54 -0.99
N LEU A 168 -7.53 -0.67 -0.01
CA LEU A 168 -6.18 -0.47 0.49
C LEU A 168 -5.62 -1.72 1.17
N LYS A 169 -6.41 -2.38 2.04
CA LYS A 169 -6.02 -3.64 2.68
C LYS A 169 -5.71 -4.73 1.65
N ASN A 170 -6.53 -4.86 0.61
CA ASN A 170 -6.30 -5.81 -0.47
C ASN A 170 -5.03 -5.46 -1.24
N ARG A 171 -4.80 -4.18 -1.58
CA ARG A 171 -3.56 -3.75 -2.23
C ARG A 171 -2.32 -4.08 -1.40
N ILE A 172 -2.35 -3.82 -0.10
CA ILE A 172 -1.22 -4.18 0.79
C ILE A 172 -1.05 -5.70 0.85
N SER A 173 -2.15 -6.45 0.97
CA SER A 173 -2.12 -7.91 1.05
C SER A 173 -1.71 -8.59 -0.27
N GLU A 174 -2.06 -8.02 -1.42
CA GLU A 174 -1.65 -8.52 -2.73
C GLU A 174 -0.15 -8.33 -2.96
N ASN A 175 0.44 -7.32 -2.32
CA ASN A 175 1.87 -7.03 -2.39
C ASN A 175 2.62 -7.50 -1.14
N LEU A 176 2.01 -8.33 -0.28
CA LEU A 176 2.60 -8.76 0.99
C LEU A 176 3.87 -9.60 0.82
N TYR A 177 3.87 -10.43 -0.24
CA TYR A 177 4.96 -11.34 -0.54
C TYR A 177 6.27 -10.59 -0.86
N ILE A 178 6.19 -9.30 -1.20
CA ILE A 178 7.39 -8.52 -1.53
C ILE A 178 8.31 -8.44 -0.32
N PHE A 179 7.76 -8.43 0.90
CA PHE A 179 8.55 -8.30 2.14
C PHE A 179 9.17 -9.64 2.60
N ASP A 180 8.80 -10.76 1.97
CA ASP A 180 9.47 -12.03 2.20
C ASP A 180 10.88 -12.01 1.58
N SER A 181 11.76 -12.85 2.09
CA SER A 181 13.10 -12.98 1.50
C SER A 181 12.99 -13.76 0.18
N PRO A 182 13.59 -13.29 -0.93
CA PRO A 182 13.57 -14.01 -2.20
C PRO A 182 14.11 -15.44 -2.04
N PRO A 183 13.58 -16.45 -2.77
CA PRO A 183 14.03 -17.84 -2.65
C PRO A 183 15.54 -18.02 -2.85
N GLU A 184 16.16 -17.16 -3.65
CA GLU A 184 17.60 -17.14 -3.92
C GLU A 184 18.41 -16.96 -2.62
N THR A 185 17.86 -16.28 -1.60
CA THR A 185 18.52 -16.12 -0.30
C THR A 185 18.53 -17.39 0.54
N TRP A 186 17.76 -18.42 0.18
CA TRP A 186 17.72 -19.67 0.96
C TRP A 186 18.92 -20.57 0.65
N GLU A 187 19.45 -20.46 -0.57
CA GLU A 187 20.55 -21.28 -1.06
C GLU A 187 21.91 -20.55 -0.99
N ASP A 188 21.91 -19.21 -0.87
CA ASP A 188 23.12 -18.38 -0.79
C ASP A 188 23.23 -17.63 0.54
N GLU A 189 24.25 -17.98 1.33
CA GLU A 189 24.51 -17.37 2.64
C GLU A 189 24.85 -15.88 2.56
N ASN A 190 25.55 -15.44 1.51
CA ASN A 190 25.89 -14.04 1.30
C ASN A 190 24.65 -13.21 0.98
N LEU A 191 23.79 -13.69 0.06
CA LEU A 191 22.52 -13.03 -0.24
C LEU A 191 21.62 -12.96 1.00
N ASN A 192 21.51 -14.04 1.78
CA ASN A 192 20.75 -14.02 3.03
C ASN A 192 21.26 -12.96 4.03
N ARG A 193 22.57 -12.86 4.21
CA ARG A 193 23.17 -11.87 5.10
C ARG A 193 22.89 -10.44 4.64
N ILE A 194 22.94 -10.21 3.33
CA ILE A 194 22.63 -8.90 2.73
C ILE A 194 21.15 -8.56 2.93
N ASP A 195 20.24 -9.49 2.60
CA ASP A 195 18.80 -9.28 2.76
C ASP A 195 18.42 -8.96 4.20
N VAL A 196 18.85 -9.81 5.15
CA VAL A 196 18.56 -9.60 6.59
C VAL A 196 19.17 -8.31 7.10
N GLY A 197 20.37 -7.94 6.64
CA GLY A 197 21.02 -6.69 7.01
C GLY A 197 20.26 -5.46 6.50
N LEU A 198 19.86 -5.45 5.22
CA LEU A 198 19.09 -4.36 4.64
C LEU A 198 17.69 -4.23 5.25
N LYS A 199 16.99 -5.36 5.49
CA LYS A 199 15.69 -5.36 6.19
C LYS A 199 15.76 -4.71 7.56
N ARG A 200 16.89 -4.86 8.27
CA ARG A 200 17.16 -4.18 9.54
C ARG A 200 17.53 -2.72 9.34
N THR A 201 18.37 -2.39 8.36
CA THR A 201 18.76 -1.00 8.07
C THR A 201 17.56 -0.11 7.76
N PHE A 202 16.57 -0.64 7.04
CA PHE A 202 15.35 0.10 6.66
C PHE A 202 14.16 -0.13 7.61
N ASP A 203 14.35 -0.88 8.70
CA ASP A 203 13.30 -1.27 9.66
C ASP A 203 12.04 -1.85 8.99
N LEU A 204 12.21 -2.60 7.89
CA LEU A 204 11.10 -3.01 7.01
C LEU A 204 10.04 -3.84 7.76
N GLN A 205 10.49 -4.73 8.67
CA GLN A 205 9.57 -5.59 9.44
C GLN A 205 8.74 -4.80 10.45
N GLU A 206 9.32 -3.81 11.11
CA GLU A 206 8.62 -2.97 12.10
C GLU A 206 7.61 -2.07 11.40
N ARG A 207 8.05 -1.34 10.37
CA ARG A 207 7.18 -0.45 9.59
C ARG A 207 6.01 -1.20 8.95
N TYR A 208 6.27 -2.40 8.44
CA TYR A 208 5.23 -3.27 7.92
C TYR A 208 4.21 -3.68 8.99
N ARG A 209 4.67 -4.04 10.20
CA ARG A 209 3.79 -4.39 11.32
C ARG A 209 2.90 -3.21 11.69
N ASP A 210 3.45 -2.00 11.76
CA ASP A 210 2.71 -0.79 12.14
C ASP A 210 1.59 -0.48 11.15
N VAL A 211 1.87 -0.58 9.84
CA VAL A 211 0.86 -0.46 8.79
C VAL A 211 -0.26 -1.50 8.98
N ARG A 212 0.10 -2.76 9.25
CA ARG A 212 -0.88 -3.83 9.44
C ARG A 212 -1.76 -3.61 10.68
N GLU A 213 -1.16 -3.21 11.79
CA GLU A 213 -1.88 -2.92 13.04
C GLU A 213 -2.83 -1.73 12.85
N GLY A 214 -2.37 -0.66 12.19
CA GLY A 214 -3.22 0.48 11.83
C GLY A 214 -4.45 0.08 11.01
N LEU A 215 -4.26 -0.77 9.99
CA LEU A 215 -5.37 -1.29 9.18
C LEU A 215 -6.36 -2.15 9.97
N GLU A 216 -5.89 -2.98 10.91
CA GLU A 216 -6.80 -3.76 11.75
C GLU A 216 -7.60 -2.87 12.70
N ILE A 217 -6.99 -1.84 13.29
CA ILE A 217 -7.72 -0.84 14.10
C ILE A 217 -8.84 -0.18 13.27
N ILE A 218 -8.53 0.24 12.04
CA ILE A 218 -9.53 0.83 11.14
C ILE A 218 -10.66 -0.16 10.88
N LYS A 219 -10.32 -1.42 10.56
CA LYS A 219 -11.31 -2.47 10.28
C LYS A 219 -12.25 -2.72 11.47
N GLU A 220 -11.72 -2.85 12.67
CA GLU A 220 -12.50 -3.06 13.89
C GLU A 220 -13.49 -1.90 14.13
N ASN A 221 -13.04 -0.65 13.95
CA ASN A 221 -13.91 0.52 14.06
C ASN A 221 -15.00 0.53 12.97
N LEU A 222 -14.67 0.14 11.74
CA LEU A 222 -15.63 0.05 10.64
C LEU A 222 -16.70 -1.02 10.87
N GLU A 223 -16.36 -2.15 11.49
CA GLU A 223 -17.33 -3.18 11.90
C GLU A 223 -18.33 -2.60 12.91
N LEU A 224 -17.84 -1.90 13.94
CA LEU A 224 -18.69 -1.19 14.89
C LEU A 224 -19.58 -0.13 14.20
N PHE A 225 -19.03 0.65 13.28
CA PHE A 225 -19.79 1.69 12.57
C PHE A 225 -20.90 1.09 11.70
N LYS A 226 -20.62 -0.03 11.06
CA LYS A 226 -21.60 -0.79 10.27
C LYS A 226 -22.75 -1.27 11.16
N ASP A 227 -22.46 -1.82 12.33
CA ASP A 227 -23.48 -2.33 13.25
C ASP A 227 -24.37 -1.21 13.79
N LEU A 228 -23.79 -0.07 14.18
CA LEU A 228 -24.54 1.13 14.59
C LEU A 228 -25.47 1.64 13.46
N LEU A 229 -25.01 1.57 12.21
CA LEU A 229 -25.81 1.96 11.07
C LEU A 229 -26.95 0.98 10.78
N GLN A 230 -26.69 -0.32 10.92
CA GLN A 230 -27.70 -1.36 10.75
C GLN A 230 -28.79 -1.23 11.82
N TYR A 231 -28.42 -0.96 13.07
CA TYR A 231 -29.36 -0.69 14.16
C TYR A 231 -30.28 0.51 13.83
N ARG A 232 -29.71 1.64 13.38
CA ARG A 232 -30.49 2.83 12.98
C ARG A 232 -31.52 2.53 11.89
N ASN A 233 -31.15 1.73 10.89
CA ASN A 233 -32.07 1.36 9.82
C ASN A 233 -33.16 0.39 10.30
N SER A 234 -32.84 -0.51 11.24
CA SER A 234 -33.82 -1.41 11.86
C SER A 234 -34.88 -0.64 12.64
N THR A 235 -34.47 0.35 13.45
CA THR A 235 -35.41 1.20 14.20
C THR A 235 -36.34 2.00 13.27
N PHE A 236 -35.85 2.40 12.09
CA PHE A 236 -36.71 3.08 11.11
C PHE A 236 -37.82 2.17 10.58
N LEU A 237 -37.52 0.91 10.28
CA LEU A 237 -38.52 -0.08 9.88
C LEU A 237 -39.52 -0.37 11.01
N GLU A 238 -39.03 -0.45 12.25
CA GLU A 238 -39.88 -0.62 13.43
C GLU A 238 -40.90 0.52 13.58
N TRP A 239 -40.46 1.78 13.40
CA TRP A 239 -41.37 2.93 13.41
C TRP A 239 -42.42 2.88 12.30
N ILE A 240 -42.06 2.44 11.10
CA ILE A 240 -43.02 2.24 10.00
C ILE A 240 -44.10 1.24 10.44
N ILE A 241 -43.71 0.10 11.02
CA ILE A 241 -44.66 -0.92 11.50
C ILE A 241 -45.57 -0.34 12.59
N ILE A 242 -45.01 0.36 13.58
CA ILE A 242 -45.79 0.99 14.66
C ILE A 242 -46.82 1.98 14.09
N VAL A 243 -46.43 2.81 13.13
CA VAL A 243 -47.34 3.78 12.48
C VAL A 243 -48.43 3.07 11.69
N LEU A 244 -48.11 2.01 10.95
CA LEU A 244 -49.11 1.22 10.21
C LEU A 244 -50.14 0.60 11.16
N VAL A 245 -49.69 -0.02 12.25
CA VAL A 245 -50.57 -0.60 13.28
C VAL A 245 -51.42 0.48 13.96
N PHE A 246 -50.82 1.63 14.28
CA PHE A 246 -51.53 2.75 14.89
C PHE A 246 -52.66 3.28 13.99
N LEU A 247 -52.39 3.45 12.69
CA LEU A 247 -53.39 3.88 11.70
C LEU A 247 -54.54 2.88 11.57
N GLU A 248 -54.24 1.58 11.59
CA GLU A 248 -55.24 0.53 11.54
C GLU A 248 -56.16 0.54 12.77
N VAL A 249 -55.58 0.67 13.97
CA VAL A 249 -56.34 0.81 15.21
C VAL A 249 -57.20 2.09 15.21
N LEU A 250 -56.67 3.21 14.71
CA LEU A 250 -57.43 4.45 14.58
C LEU A 250 -58.66 4.29 13.67
N ASN A 251 -58.49 3.66 12.50
CA ASN A 251 -59.59 3.39 11.58
C ASN A 251 -60.67 2.51 12.24
N LEU A 252 -60.28 1.46 12.96
CA LEU A 252 -61.21 0.60 13.70
C LEU A 252 -62.00 1.37 14.76
N LEU A 253 -61.36 2.31 15.46
CA LEU A 253 -62.02 3.15 16.47
C LEU A 253 -63.01 4.14 15.83
N ILE A 254 -62.63 4.79 14.72
CA ILE A 254 -63.51 5.70 13.99
C ILE A 254 -64.75 4.96 13.49
N ASP A 255 -64.56 3.79 12.86
CA ASP A 255 -65.67 2.96 12.39
C ASP A 255 -66.62 2.59 13.53
N LYS A 256 -66.09 2.30 14.72
CA LYS A 256 -66.89 1.92 15.88
C LYS A 256 -67.62 3.10 16.54
N ILE A 257 -67.08 4.31 16.48
CA ILE A 257 -67.71 5.51 17.05
C ILE A 257 -68.76 6.10 16.10
N PHE A 258 -68.53 6.07 14.79
CA PHE A 258 -69.43 6.65 13.79
C PHE A 258 -70.52 5.70 13.27
N LYS A 259 -70.43 4.38 13.53
CA LYS A 259 -71.49 3.40 13.24
C LYS A 259 -72.35 3.01 14.45
N VAL A 260 -72.31 3.79 15.53
CA VAL A 260 -73.30 3.74 16.62
C VAL A 260 -74.26 4.90 16.46
#